data_AF-A0A2N1TV14-F1
#
_entry.id   AF-A0A2N1TV14-F1
#
_cell.length_a   1.000
_cell.length_b   1.000
_cell.length_c   1.000
_cell.angle_alpha   90.00
_cell.angle_beta   90.00
_cell.angle_gamma   90.00
#
_symmetry.space_group_name_H-M   'P 1'
#
loop_
_entity.id
_entity.type
_entity.pdbx_description
1 polymer ?
#
loop_
_entity_poly.entity_id
_entity_poly.type
_entity_poly.pdbx_seq_one_letter_code
_entity_poly.pdbx_strand_id
1 'polypeptide(L)'
;MPEAVICRFCHSDLAKMQAAGKQPAARPGIWQAIIFNLVCPGLGAWRSGYRTRGAITMLILVGALLLGSLQLAEVLNKKVTIAMRTGNTRIIESISEDVSGNVWFDVFFYGYIISFIDLWFLVTKNQKSTEQKSKDESIQP
;
A
#
# COMPACT_ATOMS: atom_id res chain seq x y z
N MET A 1 10.24 3.43 39.05
CA MET A 1 11.64 3.36 38.55
C MET A 1 11.91 1.87 38.32
N PRO A 2 12.07 1.37 37.09
CA PRO A 2 12.26 -0.07 36.89
C PRO A 2 13.70 -0.46 37.22
N GLU A 3 13.88 -1.34 38.19
CA GLU A 3 15.17 -1.86 38.61
C GLU A 3 15.74 -2.79 37.53
N ALA A 4 17.00 -2.55 37.14
CA ALA A 4 17.68 -3.35 36.13
C ALA A 4 17.89 -4.78 36.65
N VAL A 5 17.33 -5.76 35.96
CA VAL A 5 17.55 -7.19 36.23
C VAL A 5 18.92 -7.57 35.67
N ILE A 6 19.96 -7.49 36.49
CA ILE A 6 21.35 -7.80 36.12
C ILE A 6 21.61 -9.29 36.39
N CYS A 7 22.13 -10.02 35.39
CA CYS A 7 22.48 -11.42 35.58
C CYS A 7 23.70 -11.56 36.51
N ARG A 8 23.56 -12.31 37.61
CA ARG A 8 24.59 -12.43 38.65
C ARG A 8 25.85 -13.20 38.23
N PHE A 9 25.80 -13.94 37.13
CA PHE A 9 26.91 -14.78 36.66
C PHE A 9 27.81 -14.09 35.64
N CYS A 10 27.24 -13.18 34.84
CA CYS A 10 27.95 -12.50 33.75
C CYS A 10 27.88 -10.97 33.82
N HIS A 11 27.23 -10.42 34.86
CA HIS A 11 27.03 -8.98 35.07
C HIS A 11 26.46 -8.22 33.86
N SER A 12 25.90 -8.93 32.88
CA SER A 12 25.27 -8.34 31.71
C SER A 12 23.84 -7.93 32.06
N ASP A 13 23.51 -6.72 31.64
CA ASP A 13 22.22 -6.10 31.84
C ASP A 13 21.21 -6.72 30.85
N LEU A 14 20.31 -7.58 31.35
CA LEU A 14 19.32 -8.28 30.51
C LEU A 14 18.38 -7.29 29.79
N ALA A 15 18.16 -6.10 30.37
CA ALA A 15 17.38 -5.05 29.75
C ALA A 15 18.02 -4.52 28.45
N LYS A 16 19.35 -4.55 28.35
CA LYS A 16 20.07 -4.17 27.11
C LYS A 16 19.99 -5.24 26.03
N MET A 17 19.80 -6.52 26.39
CA MET A 17 19.67 -7.61 25.42
C MET A 17 18.28 -7.71 24.79
N GLN A 18 17.20 -7.36 25.51
CA GLN A 18 15.85 -7.31 24.92
C GLN A 18 15.71 -6.26 23.81
N ALA A 19 16.52 -5.20 23.85
CA ALA A 19 16.57 -4.19 22.79
C ALA A 19 17.29 -4.66 21.52
N ALA A 20 18.07 -5.75 21.58
CA ALA A 20 18.88 -6.24 20.45
C ALA A 20 18.13 -7.20 19.50
N GLY A 21 16.86 -7.55 19.79
CA GLY A 21 16.12 -8.59 19.07
C GLY A 21 15.16 -8.11 17.97
N LYS A 22 14.99 -6.80 17.76
CA LYS A 22 14.23 -6.28 16.63
C LYS A 22 15.06 -5.24 15.91
N GLN A 23 15.99 -5.70 15.07
CA GLN A 23 16.41 -4.87 13.95
C GLN A 23 15.13 -4.40 13.23
N PRO A 24 14.85 -3.09 13.14
CA PRO A 24 13.76 -2.64 12.30
C PRO A 24 14.11 -3.11 10.89
N ALA A 25 13.26 -3.98 10.33
CA ALA A 25 13.44 -4.50 8.98
C ALA A 25 13.91 -3.36 8.06
N ALA A 26 15.08 -3.55 7.43
CA ALA A 26 15.74 -2.53 6.62
C ALA A 26 14.69 -1.82 5.77
N ARG A 27 14.53 -0.51 5.97
CA ARG A 27 13.54 0.27 5.24
C ARG A 27 13.84 0.10 3.75
N PRO A 28 12.89 -0.42 2.95
CA PRO A 28 13.16 -0.69 1.55
C PRO A 28 13.58 0.59 0.84
N GLY A 29 14.55 0.46 -0.05
CA GLY A 29 14.95 1.57 -0.91
C GLY A 29 13.76 2.08 -1.73
N ILE A 30 13.84 3.33 -2.20
CA ILE A 30 12.77 4.02 -2.96
C ILE A 30 12.22 3.13 -4.09
N TRP A 31 13.11 2.52 -4.85
CA TRP A 31 12.78 1.61 -5.94
C TRP A 31 12.02 0.36 -5.48
N GLN A 32 12.41 -0.22 -4.35
CA GLN A 32 11.68 -1.36 -3.77
C GLN A 32 10.28 -0.93 -3.32
N ALA A 33 10.13 0.25 -2.70
CA ALA A 33 8.83 0.76 -2.30
C ALA A 33 7.90 1.00 -3.51
N ILE A 34 8.43 1.54 -4.61
CA ILE A 34 7.68 1.73 -5.87
C ILE A 34 7.26 0.39 -6.46
N ILE A 35 8.17 -0.60 -6.53
CA ILE A 35 7.87 -1.95 -7.02
C ILE A 35 6.78 -2.60 -6.16
N PHE A 36 6.86 -2.49 -4.84
CA PHE A 36 5.83 -3.02 -3.95
C PHE A 36 4.48 -2.34 -4.18
N ASN A 37 4.45 -1.03 -4.44
CA ASN A 37 3.22 -0.30 -4.75
C ASN A 37 2.63 -0.65 -6.12
N LEU A 38 3.49 -1.03 -7.08
CA LEU A 38 3.08 -1.53 -8.38
C LEU A 38 2.33 -2.86 -8.26
N VAL A 39 2.89 -3.81 -7.48
CA VAL A 39 2.29 -5.13 -7.25
C VAL A 39 1.00 -5.02 -6.45
N CYS A 40 0.98 -4.20 -5.40
CA CYS A 40 -0.21 -3.97 -4.61
C CYS A 40 -0.23 -2.53 -4.10
N PRO A 41 -1.21 -1.72 -4.50
CA PRO A 41 -1.25 -0.32 -4.11
C PRO A 41 -1.44 -0.19 -2.60
N GLY A 42 -0.54 0.55 -1.95
CA GLY A 42 -0.46 0.67 -0.49
C GLY A 42 0.60 -0.24 0.17
N LEU A 43 1.10 -1.28 -0.52
CA LEU A 43 2.14 -2.17 0.03
C LEU A 43 3.49 -1.45 0.18
N GLY A 44 3.83 -0.56 -0.75
CA GLY A 44 5.03 0.27 -0.68
C GLY A 44 5.04 1.18 0.56
N ALA A 45 3.92 1.88 0.79
CA ALA A 45 3.74 2.74 1.96
C ALA A 45 3.78 1.91 3.26
N TRP A 46 3.13 0.74 3.26
CA TRP A 46 3.12 -0.16 4.41
C TRP A 46 4.53 -0.67 4.77
N ARG A 47 5.30 -1.14 3.78
CA ARG A 47 6.68 -1.61 3.96
C ARG A 47 7.67 -0.51 4.34
N SER A 48 7.42 0.74 3.94
CA SER A 48 8.23 1.90 4.31
C SER A 48 8.03 2.39 5.76
N GLY A 49 7.07 1.82 6.50
CA GLY A 49 6.78 2.13 7.90
C GLY A 49 5.44 2.82 8.14
N TYR A 50 4.78 3.32 7.10
CA TYR A 50 3.46 3.97 7.19
C TYR A 50 2.33 2.94 7.09
N ARG A 51 2.23 2.07 8.10
CA ARG A 51 1.32 0.92 8.10
C ARG A 51 -0.15 1.29 7.94
N THR A 52 -0.61 2.30 8.67
CA THR A 52 -2.01 2.75 8.65
C THR A 52 -2.38 3.37 7.30
N ARG A 53 -1.52 4.22 6.75
CA ARG A 53 -1.75 4.84 5.44
C ARG A 53 -1.77 3.80 4.31
N GLY A 54 -0.80 2.89 4.30
CA GLY A 54 -0.76 1.79 3.34
C GLY A 54 -2.00 0.89 3.40
N ALA A 55 -2.46 0.54 4.61
CA ALA A 55 -3.67 -0.25 4.81
C ALA A 55 -4.94 0.47 4.33
N ILE A 56 -5.06 1.78 4.60
CA ILE A 56 -6.20 2.59 4.12
C ILE A 56 -6.20 2.63 2.58
N THR A 57 -5.05 2.89 1.94
CA THR A 57 -4.96 2.92 0.48
C THR A 57 -5.28 1.57 -0.15
N MET A 58 -4.83 0.46 0.47
CA MET A 58 -5.20 -0.89 0.03
C MET A 58 -6.71 -1.10 0.12
N LEU A 59 -7.33 -0.80 1.26
CA LEU A 59 -8.76 -1.04 1.48
C LEU A 59 -9.63 -0.23 0.52
N ILE A 60 -9.28 1.03 0.28
CA ILE A 60 -10.02 1.90 -0.64
C ILE A 60 -9.92 1.35 -2.07
N LEU A 61 -8.73 0.98 -2.54
CA LEU A 61 -8.53 0.54 -3.92
C LEU A 61 -9.07 -0.87 -4.16
N VAL A 62 -8.82 -1.80 -3.25
CA VAL A 62 -9.40 -3.14 -3.32
C VAL A 62 -10.92 -3.07 -3.20
N GLY A 63 -11.45 -2.22 -2.33
CA GLY A 63 -12.88 -1.98 -2.20
C GLY A 63 -13.52 -1.41 -3.47
N ALA A 64 -12.91 -0.39 -4.08
CA ALA A 64 -13.37 0.18 -5.34
C ALA A 64 -13.35 -0.85 -6.48
N LEU A 65 -12.29 -1.67 -6.56
CA LEU A 65 -12.19 -2.74 -7.56
C LEU A 65 -13.27 -3.80 -7.35
N LEU A 66 -13.53 -4.21 -6.11
CA LEU A 66 -14.58 -5.17 -5.77
C LEU A 66 -15.96 -4.64 -6.13
N LEU A 67 -16.30 -3.41 -5.73
CA LEU A 67 -17.59 -2.79 -6.05
C LEU A 67 -17.78 -2.58 -7.56
N GLY A 68 -16.73 -2.14 -8.26
CA GLY A 68 -16.73 -2.02 -9.71
C GLY A 68 -16.96 -3.36 -10.40
N SER A 69 -16.28 -4.42 -9.94
CA SER A 69 -16.42 -5.77 -10.50
C SER A 69 -17.81 -6.38 -10.24
N LEU A 70 -18.41 -6.15 -9.06
CA LEU A 70 -19.77 -6.59 -8.74
C LEU A 70 -20.80 -5.93 -9.67
N GLN A 71 -20.75 -4.61 -9.80
CA GLN A 71 -21.68 -3.90 -10.70
C GLN A 71 -21.51 -4.34 -12.15
N LEU A 72 -20.27 -4.53 -12.59
CA LEU A 72 -20.00 -4.98 -13.95
C LEU A 72 -20.50 -6.40 -14.18
N ALA A 73 -20.31 -7.33 -13.23
CA ALA A 73 -20.75 -8.72 -13.35
C ALA A 73 -22.27 -8.85 -13.52
N GLU A 74 -23.06 -8.03 -12.81
CA GLU A 74 -24.52 -8.01 -12.96
C GLU A 74 -24.96 -7.56 -14.36
N VAL A 75 -24.31 -6.52 -14.90
CA VAL A 75 -24.59 -5.99 -16.24
C VAL A 75 -24.16 -7.00 -17.30
N LEU A 76 -22.98 -7.60 -17.15
CA LEU A 76 -22.43 -8.59 -18.06
C LEU A 76 -23.34 -9.83 -18.15
N ASN A 77 -23.78 -10.37 -17.00
CA ASN A 77 -24.66 -11.54 -16.98
C ASN A 77 -25.99 -11.28 -17.71
N LYS A 78 -26.58 -10.10 -17.55
CA LYS A 78 -27.81 -9.72 -18.27
C LYS A 78 -27.55 -9.62 -19.77
N LYS A 79 -26.50 -8.93 -20.19
CA LYS A 79 -26.16 -8.72 -21.62
C LYS A 79 -25.77 -10.03 -22.32
N VAL A 80 -24.98 -10.88 -21.66
CA VAL A 80 -24.58 -12.20 -22.19
C VAL A 80 -25.79 -13.12 -22.32
N THR A 81 -26.71 -13.12 -21.35
CA THR A 81 -27.95 -13.92 -21.45
C THR A 81 -28.82 -13.48 -22.63
N ILE A 82 -28.95 -12.17 -22.87
CA ILE A 82 -29.71 -11.65 -24.02
C ILE A 82 -29.00 -11.99 -25.33
N ALA A 83 -27.68 -11.81 -25.40
CA ALA A 83 -26.88 -12.14 -26.59
C ALA A 83 -26.97 -13.63 -26.94
N MET A 84 -26.88 -14.53 -25.96
CA MET A 84 -27.06 -15.98 -26.18
C MET A 84 -28.46 -16.35 -26.66
N ARG A 85 -29.49 -15.63 -26.24
CA ARG A 85 -30.88 -15.86 -26.69
C ARG A 85 -31.20 -15.27 -28.05
N THR A 86 -30.57 -14.16 -28.42
CA THR A 86 -30.88 -13.42 -29.65
C THR A 86 -29.86 -13.63 -30.78
N GLY A 87 -28.71 -14.24 -30.48
CA GLY A 87 -27.60 -14.41 -31.43
C GLY A 87 -26.92 -13.09 -31.82
N ASN A 88 -27.29 -11.97 -31.20
CA ASN A 88 -26.82 -10.64 -31.59
C ASN A 88 -25.51 -10.28 -30.88
N THR A 89 -24.40 -10.32 -31.62
CA THR A 89 -23.06 -10.04 -31.12
C THR A 89 -22.79 -8.56 -30.86
N ARG A 90 -23.59 -7.62 -31.41
CA ARG A 90 -23.46 -6.18 -31.11
C ARG A 90 -23.68 -5.84 -29.63
N ILE A 91 -24.42 -6.69 -28.92
CA ILE A 91 -24.63 -6.54 -27.47
C ILE A 91 -23.30 -6.71 -26.73
N ILE A 92 -22.37 -7.51 -27.25
CA ILE A 92 -21.04 -7.73 -26.66
C ILE A 92 -20.15 -6.51 -26.85
N GLU A 93 -20.20 -5.81 -27.99
CA GLU A 93 -19.46 -4.55 -28.18
C GLU A 93 -19.90 -3.47 -27.17
N SER A 94 -21.19 -3.39 -26.88
CA SER A 94 -21.72 -2.44 -25.87
C SER A 94 -21.27 -2.74 -24.44
N ILE A 95 -20.67 -3.90 -24.17
CA ILE A 95 -20.10 -4.21 -22.85
C ILE A 95 -18.82 -3.40 -22.63
N SER A 96 -18.03 -3.13 -23.68
CA SER A 96 -16.83 -2.29 -23.58
C SER A 96 -17.18 -0.86 -23.16
N GLU A 97 -18.30 -0.33 -23.67
CA GLU A 97 -18.80 1.00 -23.29
C GLU A 97 -19.26 1.02 -21.82
N ASP A 98 -19.96 -0.03 -21.36
CA ASP A 98 -20.38 -0.13 -19.95
C ASP A 98 -19.19 -0.24 -18.98
N VAL A 99 -18.11 -0.91 -19.38
CA VAL A 99 -16.86 -0.95 -18.60
C VAL A 99 -16.26 0.45 -18.51
N SER A 100 -16.25 1.20 -19.61
CA SER A 100 -15.69 2.55 -19.67
C SER A 100 -16.52 3.59 -18.91
N GLY A 101 -17.83 3.37 -18.76
CA GLY A 101 -18.72 4.27 -18.01
C GLY A 101 -18.79 3.98 -16.50
N ASN A 102 -18.06 2.98 -16.01
CA ASN A 102 -18.15 2.58 -14.62
C ASN A 102 -17.22 3.42 -13.72
N VAL A 103 -17.85 4.31 -12.96
CA VAL A 103 -17.22 5.26 -12.03
C VAL A 103 -16.25 4.59 -11.04
N TRP A 104 -16.48 3.33 -10.65
CA TRP A 104 -15.58 2.63 -9.72
C TRP A 104 -14.24 2.28 -10.34
N PHE A 105 -14.18 2.01 -11.64
CA PHE A 105 -12.92 1.80 -12.35
C PHE A 105 -12.16 3.10 -12.50
N ASP A 106 -12.83 4.23 -12.73
CA ASP A 106 -12.21 5.56 -12.69
C ASP A 106 -11.64 5.87 -11.30
N VAL A 107 -12.43 5.66 -10.24
CA VAL A 107 -11.97 5.86 -8.85
C VAL A 107 -10.77 4.97 -8.54
N PHE A 108 -10.79 3.72 -8.99
CA PHE A 108 -9.64 2.82 -8.86
C PHE A 108 -8.42 3.36 -9.61
N PHE A 109 -8.58 3.78 -10.86
CA PHE A 109 -7.49 4.28 -11.70
C PHE A 109 -6.86 5.56 -11.14
N TYR A 110 -7.68 6.58 -10.84
CA TYR A 110 -7.19 7.83 -10.25
C TYR A 110 -6.62 7.59 -8.85
N GLY A 111 -7.28 6.76 -8.03
CA GLY A 111 -6.78 6.40 -6.71
C GLY A 111 -5.44 5.65 -6.77
N TYR A 112 -5.25 4.81 -7.78
CA TYR A 112 -3.99 4.10 -8.02
C TYR A 112 -2.87 5.08 -8.33
N ILE A 113 -3.09 6.04 -9.24
CA ILE A 113 -2.11 7.10 -9.54
C ILE A 113 -1.80 7.93 -8.28
N ILE A 114 -2.83 8.32 -7.53
CA ILE A 114 -2.66 9.08 -6.28
C ILE A 114 -1.84 8.30 -5.26
N SER A 115 -1.97 6.97 -5.20
CA SER A 115 -1.16 6.11 -4.32
C SER A 115 0.34 6.24 -4.62
N PHE A 116 0.75 6.37 -5.89
CA PHE A 116 2.16 6.62 -6.23
C PHE A 116 2.61 8.02 -5.81
N ILE A 117 1.75 9.03 -5.95
CA ILE A 117 2.05 10.40 -5.54
C ILE A 117 2.22 10.47 -4.01
N ASP A 118 1.31 9.88 -3.23
CA ASP A 118 1.43 9.84 -1.76
C ASP A 118 2.70 9.08 -1.34
N LEU A 119 3.00 7.95 -1.99
CA LEU A 119 4.24 7.21 -1.73
C LEU A 119 5.48 8.06 -2.03
N TRP A 120 5.50 8.77 -3.16
CA TRP A 120 6.60 9.63 -3.54
C TRP A 120 6.85 10.71 -2.48
N PHE A 121 5.79 11.38 -2.01
CA PHE A 121 5.86 12.38 -0.94
C PHE A 121 6.34 11.80 0.39
N LEU A 122 5.85 10.61 0.77
CA LEU A 122 6.27 9.93 1.99
C LEU A 122 7.75 9.58 1.98
N VAL A 123 8.25 9.12 0.83
CA VAL A 123 9.65 8.79 0.64
C VAL A 123 10.54 10.04 0.67
N THR A 124 10.17 11.12 -0.03
CA THR A 124 10.96 12.36 -0.03
C THR A 124 11.02 13.03 1.34
N LYS A 125 9.92 13.03 2.10
CA LYS A 125 9.92 13.55 3.50
C LYS A 125 10.86 12.75 4.39
N ASN A 126 10.91 11.43 4.24
CA ASN A 126 11.80 10.58 5.01
C ASN A 126 13.28 10.84 4.71
N GLN A 127 13.65 11.08 3.45
CA GLN A 127 15.03 11.43 3.12
C GLN A 127 15.46 12.73 3.80
N LYS A 128 14.64 13.79 3.71
CA LYS A 128 14.93 15.08 4.37
C LYS A 128 15.06 14.94 5.89
N SER A 129 14.19 14.16 6.53
CA SER A 129 14.25 13.93 7.98
C SER A 129 15.47 13.09 8.39
N THR A 130 15.92 12.16 7.55
CA THR A 130 17.10 11.32 7.84
C THR A 130 18.39 12.13 7.69
N GLU A 131 18.47 13.00 6.68
CA GLU A 131 19.59 13.90 6.44
C GLU A 131 19.73 14.97 7.54
N GLN A 132 18.62 15.46 8.07
CA GLN A 132 18.62 16.40 9.19
C GLN A 132 19.07 15.73 10.50
N LYS A 133 18.63 14.49 10.75
CA LYS A 133 19.04 13.73 11.94
C LYS A 133 20.55 13.42 11.93
N SER A 134 21.13 13.03 10.78
CA SER A 134 22.57 12.78 10.71
C SER A 134 23.39 14.06 10.93
N LYS A 135 22.85 15.22 10.52
CA LYS A 135 23.49 16.52 10.73
C LYS A 135 23.47 16.92 12.21
N ASP A 136 22.35 16.72 12.90
CA ASP A 136 22.24 17.00 14.35
C ASP A 136 23.13 16.06 15.19
N GLU A 137 23.26 14.78 14.80
CA GLU A 137 24.13 13.81 15.48
C GLU A 137 25.63 14.11 15.28
N SER A 138 25.99 14.72 14.14
CA SER A 138 27.38 15.18 13.87
C SER A 138 27.78 16.46 14.61
N ILE A 139 26.81 17.17 15.19
CA ILE A 139 27.03 18.46 15.90
C ILE A 139 27.11 18.25 17.42
N GLN A 140 26.76 17.07 17.94
CA GLN A 140 26.93 16.77 19.38
C GLN A 140 28.39 16.37 19.69
N PRO A 141 29.10 17.13 20.56
CA PRO A 141 30.48 16.85 20.98
C PRO A 141 30.61 15.67 21.96
#